data_AF-A0A915KIU6-F1
#
_entry.id   AF-A0A915KIU6-F1
#
_cell.length_a   1.000
_cell.length_b   1.000
_cell.length_c   1.000
_cell.angle_alpha   90.00
_cell.angle_beta   90.00
_cell.angle_gamma   90.00
#
_symmetry.space_group_name_H-M   'P 1'
#
loop_
_entity.id
_entity.type
_entity.pdbx_description
1 polymer ?
#
loop_
_entity_poly.entity_id
_entity_poly.type
_entity_poly.pdbx_seq_one_letter_code
_entity_poly.pdbx_strand_id
1 'polypeptide(L)'
;EESKDESQKQVELQKIIESSSFKAKKVLKQKETAVSSYNWNTLFLGQNAVADALAERLGTEKSELLDAKLKTSLGVRMALGETQLVKETREFLQRNGVDLDCFSDEKRRKLARSSTVILTKNLPANTSIDELRELFGSHGDLGRVVLPPSGISALVEFMNEQEAKKAFKALAYKRFKKSTPLFLEWAPMEVFSLRIKTQHTASTTVEDVATTSEMKTEENMTENYLGEQNEEESATLFVKNLNFHTTDDQLRQHFSKIGPIKSASIAKKKTPSSNSSTFLSMGYGFVEFCRKSDAMQALKVMQRKPLDDFALELKLSDKHSTPTIESEFNSKKRQREEKIGGK
;
A
#
# COMPACT_ATOMS: atom_id res chain seq x y z
N GLU A 1 18.05 53.02 -5.19
CA GLU A 1 19.20 52.47 -5.96
C GLU A 1 19.48 51.00 -5.68
N GLU A 2 18.99 50.40 -4.58
CA GLU A 2 19.27 48.99 -4.22
C GLU A 2 18.63 47.92 -5.13
N SER A 3 17.49 48.17 -5.80
CA SER A 3 16.86 47.11 -6.62
C SER A 3 17.55 46.87 -7.98
N LYS A 4 18.35 47.83 -8.45
CA LYS A 4 19.17 47.67 -9.66
C LYS A 4 20.46 46.89 -9.37
N ASP A 5 20.98 46.98 -8.15
CA ASP A 5 22.20 46.29 -7.73
C ASP A 5 21.97 44.78 -7.48
N GLU A 6 20.80 44.39 -6.96
CA GLU A 6 20.42 42.97 -6.83
C GLU A 6 20.14 42.29 -8.18
N SER A 7 19.54 43.01 -9.12
CA SER A 7 19.29 42.50 -10.48
C SER A 7 20.59 42.29 -11.25
N GLN A 8 21.58 43.16 -11.06
CA GLN A 8 22.91 43.03 -11.65
C GLN A 8 23.71 41.89 -10.99
N LYS A 9 23.63 41.73 -9.66
CA LYS A 9 24.23 40.59 -8.94
C LYS A 9 23.64 39.24 -9.37
N GLN A 10 22.34 39.14 -9.63
CA GLN A 10 21.73 37.89 -10.11
C GLN A 10 22.15 37.53 -11.54
N VAL A 11 22.31 38.52 -12.42
CA VAL A 11 22.80 38.32 -13.80
C VAL A 11 24.29 37.96 -13.80
N GLU A 12 25.07 38.52 -12.88
CA GLU A 12 26.49 38.21 -12.71
C GLU A 12 26.71 36.81 -12.11
N LEU A 13 25.87 36.41 -11.14
CA LEU A 13 25.82 35.04 -10.61
C LEU A 13 25.40 34.02 -11.69
N GLN A 14 24.42 34.35 -12.54
CA GLN A 14 24.04 33.49 -13.67
C GLN A 14 25.17 33.33 -14.69
N LYS A 15 25.90 34.40 -15.00
CA LYS A 15 27.10 34.35 -15.86
C LYS A 15 28.22 33.51 -15.24
N ILE A 16 28.44 33.60 -13.93
CA ILE A 16 29.44 32.79 -13.20
C ILE A 16 29.04 31.31 -13.18
N ILE A 17 27.75 30.99 -13.07
CA ILE A 17 27.22 29.62 -13.12
C ILE A 17 27.30 29.04 -14.54
N GLU A 18 27.13 29.87 -15.58
CA GLU A 18 27.37 29.48 -16.97
C GLU A 18 28.86 29.28 -17.30
N SER A 19 29.75 30.06 -16.69
CA SER A 19 31.20 29.90 -16.86
C SER A 19 31.81 28.79 -16.00
N SER A 20 31.14 28.38 -14.92
CA SER A 20 31.60 27.30 -14.07
C SER A 20 31.26 25.95 -14.71
N SER A 21 32.32 25.23 -15.05
CA SER A 21 32.38 23.97 -15.82
C SER A 21 31.11 23.12 -15.86
N PHE A 22 30.87 22.50 -17.01
CA PHE A 22 29.91 21.40 -17.18
C PHE A 22 29.94 20.37 -16.03
N LYS A 23 31.11 20.16 -15.39
CA LYS A 23 31.28 19.34 -14.18
C LYS A 23 30.56 19.94 -12.95
N ALA A 24 30.60 21.25 -12.70
CA ALA A 24 29.88 21.90 -11.61
C ALA A 24 28.36 21.90 -11.81
N LYS A 25 27.86 22.20 -13.03
CA LYS A 25 26.44 22.04 -13.37
C LYS A 25 25.98 20.57 -13.23
N LYS A 26 26.80 19.61 -13.64
CA LYS A 26 26.51 18.17 -13.47
C LYS A 26 26.50 17.77 -11.99
N VAL A 27 27.42 18.28 -11.17
CA VAL A 27 27.49 18.02 -9.72
C VAL A 27 26.30 18.65 -8.99
N LEU A 28 25.86 19.86 -9.36
CA LEU A 28 24.65 20.49 -8.81
C LEU A 28 23.39 19.71 -9.18
N LYS A 29 23.25 19.31 -10.46
CA LYS A 29 22.13 18.48 -10.91
C LYS A 29 22.13 17.10 -10.24
N GLN A 30 23.32 16.51 -10.04
CA GLN A 30 23.50 15.27 -9.27
C GLN A 30 23.15 15.46 -7.79
N LYS A 31 23.49 16.60 -7.20
CA LYS A 31 23.17 16.96 -5.82
C LYS A 31 21.66 17.16 -5.65
N GLU A 32 20.98 17.80 -6.59
CA GLU A 32 19.51 17.94 -6.61
C GLU A 32 18.81 16.58 -6.73
N THR A 33 19.27 15.70 -7.63
CA THR A 33 18.75 14.32 -7.69
C THR A 33 19.07 13.52 -6.43
N ALA A 34 20.19 13.82 -5.75
CA ALA A 34 20.60 13.15 -4.52
C ALA A 34 19.73 13.52 -3.30
N VAL A 35 19.21 14.75 -3.23
CA VAL A 35 18.32 15.18 -2.12
C VAL A 35 16.99 14.40 -2.16
N SER A 36 16.46 14.06 -3.34
CA SER A 36 15.26 13.23 -3.47
C SER A 36 15.54 11.72 -3.38
N SER A 37 16.77 11.27 -3.64
CA SER A 37 17.12 9.84 -3.69
C SER A 37 17.77 9.30 -2.42
N TYR A 38 18.05 10.15 -1.42
CA TYR A 38 18.94 9.83 -0.31
C TYR A 38 18.49 8.64 0.56
N ASN A 39 17.19 8.28 0.57
CA ASN A 39 16.72 7.16 1.40
C ASN A 39 16.40 5.86 0.63
N TRP A 40 16.30 5.88 -0.71
CA TRP A 40 15.95 4.67 -1.47
C TRP A 40 17.04 3.60 -1.42
N ASN A 41 18.30 4.01 -1.54
CA ASN A 41 19.44 3.09 -1.61
C ASN A 41 19.53 2.21 -0.36
N THR A 42 19.41 2.80 0.83
CA THR A 42 19.41 2.09 2.11
C THR A 42 18.27 1.07 2.25
N LEU A 43 17.17 1.29 1.54
CA LEU A 43 15.97 0.46 1.67
C LEU A 43 16.02 -0.78 0.79
N PHE A 44 16.61 -0.72 -0.39
CA PHE A 44 16.61 -1.85 -1.32
C PHE A 44 17.97 -2.52 -1.46
N LEU A 45 19.03 -1.81 -1.11
CA LEU A 45 20.41 -2.25 -1.33
C LEU A 45 21.17 -2.25 0.00
N GLY A 46 21.60 -3.43 0.44
CA GLY A 46 22.60 -3.53 1.50
C GLY A 46 24.00 -3.45 0.91
N GLN A 47 24.92 -2.67 1.51
CA GLN A 47 26.31 -2.53 1.01
C GLN A 47 26.99 -3.89 0.79
N ASN A 48 26.73 -4.85 1.66
CA ASN A 48 27.25 -6.20 1.54
C ASN A 48 26.69 -6.94 0.31
N ALA A 49 25.38 -6.88 0.09
CA ALA A 49 24.71 -7.51 -1.04
C ALA A 49 25.09 -6.84 -2.37
N VAL A 50 25.31 -5.52 -2.39
CA VAL A 50 25.82 -4.79 -3.56
C VAL A 50 27.23 -5.27 -3.91
N ALA A 51 28.11 -5.41 -2.92
CA ALA A 51 29.46 -5.94 -3.15
C ALA A 51 29.42 -7.35 -3.74
N ASP A 52 28.55 -8.21 -3.19
CA ASP A 52 28.40 -9.60 -3.64
C ASP A 52 27.84 -9.66 -5.08
N ALA A 53 26.82 -8.85 -5.40
CA ALA A 53 26.25 -8.77 -6.75
C ALA A 53 27.23 -8.20 -7.79
N LEU A 54 28.07 -7.23 -7.40
CA LEU A 54 29.12 -6.68 -8.27
C LEU A 54 30.24 -7.70 -8.51
N ALA A 55 30.62 -8.46 -7.47
CA ALA A 55 31.65 -9.49 -7.55
C ALA A 55 31.24 -10.55 -8.58
N GLU A 56 30.01 -11.03 -8.45
CA GLU A 56 29.41 -12.00 -9.38
C GLU A 56 29.36 -11.48 -10.83
N ARG A 57 28.90 -10.24 -11.03
CA ARG A 57 28.79 -9.65 -12.38
C ARG A 57 30.14 -9.46 -13.07
N LEU A 58 31.19 -9.20 -12.29
CA LEU A 58 32.54 -9.03 -12.80
C LEU A 58 33.32 -10.35 -12.87
N GLY A 59 32.74 -11.46 -12.37
CA GLY A 59 33.42 -12.75 -12.28
C GLY A 59 34.63 -12.72 -11.35
N THR A 60 34.66 -11.79 -10.40
CA THR A 60 35.76 -11.58 -9.45
C THR A 60 35.33 -11.97 -8.05
N GLU A 61 36.26 -12.38 -7.19
CA GLU A 61 35.93 -12.61 -5.80
C GLU A 61 35.68 -11.27 -5.06
N LYS A 62 34.80 -11.27 -4.05
CA LYS A 62 34.56 -10.08 -3.22
C LYS A 62 35.86 -9.51 -2.63
N SER A 63 36.81 -10.37 -2.28
CA SER A 63 38.14 -10.01 -1.78
C SER A 63 38.93 -9.15 -2.77
N GLU A 64 38.82 -9.43 -4.07
CA GLU A 64 39.47 -8.74 -5.18
C GLU A 64 38.78 -7.41 -5.51
N LEU A 65 37.47 -7.32 -5.28
CA LEU A 65 36.78 -6.03 -5.24
C LEU A 65 37.26 -5.15 -4.09
N LEU A 66 37.67 -5.73 -2.97
CA LEU A 66 38.15 -5.03 -1.79
C LEU A 66 39.66 -4.74 -1.81
N ASP A 67 40.40 -5.25 -2.80
CA ASP A 67 41.86 -5.07 -2.87
C ASP A 67 42.23 -3.61 -3.15
N ALA A 68 43.05 -3.05 -2.24
CA ALA A 68 43.56 -1.68 -2.28
C ALA A 68 44.63 -1.46 -3.37
N LYS A 69 45.10 -2.53 -4.03
CA LYS A 69 46.13 -2.45 -5.08
C LYS A 69 45.61 -2.02 -6.45
N LEU A 70 44.29 -1.95 -6.65
CA LEU A 70 43.70 -1.53 -7.91
C LEU A 70 43.79 0.00 -8.10
N LYS A 71 43.99 0.44 -9.35
CA LYS A 71 44.16 1.88 -9.71
C LYS A 71 42.98 2.77 -9.31
N THR A 72 41.81 2.19 -9.03
CA THR A 72 40.59 2.91 -8.65
C THR A 72 40.27 2.64 -7.18
N SER A 73 40.04 3.70 -6.41
CA SER A 73 39.65 3.60 -5.00
C SER A 73 38.42 2.70 -4.82
N LEU A 74 38.44 1.85 -3.78
CA LEU A 74 37.33 0.99 -3.40
C LEU A 74 36.01 1.76 -3.28
N GLY A 75 36.03 2.93 -2.65
CA GLY A 75 34.83 3.76 -2.50
C GLY A 75 34.26 4.22 -3.84
N VAL A 76 35.12 4.50 -4.83
CA VAL A 76 34.68 4.91 -6.17
C VAL A 76 34.07 3.73 -6.92
N ARG A 77 34.66 2.53 -6.82
CA ARG A 77 34.12 1.31 -7.45
C ARG A 77 32.78 0.90 -6.87
N MET A 78 32.69 0.89 -5.54
CA MET A 78 31.44 0.61 -4.83
C MET A 78 30.36 1.64 -5.17
N ALA A 79 30.69 2.94 -5.21
CA ALA A 79 29.73 3.98 -5.55
C ALA A 79 29.24 3.88 -7.01
N LEU A 80 30.12 3.58 -7.96
CA LEU A 80 29.74 3.38 -9.36
C LEU A 80 28.87 2.15 -9.53
N GLY A 81 29.24 1.04 -8.91
CA GLY A 81 28.48 -0.20 -8.95
C GLY A 81 27.12 -0.08 -8.26
N GLU A 82 27.06 0.58 -7.10
CA GLU A 82 25.81 0.90 -6.41
C GLU A 82 24.93 1.77 -7.29
N THR A 83 25.46 2.86 -7.86
CA THR A 83 24.70 3.76 -8.74
C THR A 83 24.09 3.01 -9.92
N GLN A 84 24.87 2.12 -10.55
CA GLN A 84 24.39 1.30 -11.65
C GLN A 84 23.29 0.33 -11.21
N LEU A 85 23.49 -0.35 -10.08
CA LEU A 85 22.53 -1.32 -9.55
C LEU A 85 21.21 -0.66 -9.11
N VAL A 86 21.30 0.53 -8.50
CA VAL A 86 20.15 1.38 -8.16
C VAL A 86 19.38 1.69 -9.43
N LYS A 87 20.05 2.17 -10.48
CA LYS A 87 19.39 2.55 -11.73
C LYS A 87 18.66 1.37 -12.36
N GLU A 88 19.32 0.22 -12.49
CA GLU A 88 18.74 -1.00 -13.06
C GLU A 88 17.53 -1.49 -12.23
N THR A 89 17.68 -1.53 -10.89
CA THR A 89 16.62 -1.93 -9.96
C THR A 89 15.43 -0.98 -10.03
N ARG A 90 15.69 0.34 -10.09
CA ARG A 90 14.67 1.38 -10.18
C ARG A 90 13.80 1.21 -11.42
N GLU A 91 14.44 1.11 -12.57
CA GLU A 91 13.74 0.96 -13.85
C GLU A 91 12.95 -0.36 -13.89
N PHE A 92 13.49 -1.44 -13.34
CA PHE A 92 12.80 -2.72 -13.28
C PHE A 92 11.54 -2.65 -12.42
N LEU A 93 11.62 -2.07 -11.22
CA LEU A 93 10.48 -1.95 -10.32
C LEU A 93 9.38 -1.07 -10.93
N GLN A 94 9.75 0.06 -11.55
CA GLN A 94 8.79 0.93 -12.26
C GLN A 94 8.09 0.20 -13.41
N ARG A 95 8.83 -0.56 -14.23
CA ARG A 95 8.26 -1.38 -15.31
C ARG A 95 7.29 -2.44 -14.79
N ASN A 96 7.50 -2.94 -13.57
CA ASN A 96 6.61 -3.90 -12.90
C ASN A 96 5.50 -3.22 -12.08
N GLY A 97 5.26 -1.91 -12.29
CA GLY A 97 4.16 -1.17 -11.68
C GLY A 97 4.36 -0.86 -10.20
N VAL A 98 5.61 -0.79 -9.72
CA VAL A 98 5.93 -0.34 -8.36
C VAL A 98 6.06 1.18 -8.33
N ASP A 99 5.26 1.83 -7.49
CA ASP A 99 5.44 3.25 -7.20
C ASP A 99 6.64 3.42 -6.26
N LEU A 100 7.68 4.09 -6.72
CA LEU A 100 8.88 4.35 -5.92
C LEU A 100 8.69 5.54 -4.98
N ASP A 101 7.77 6.45 -5.30
CA ASP A 101 7.57 7.66 -4.52
C ASP A 101 6.97 7.32 -3.15
N CYS A 102 6.26 6.20 -3.02
CA CYS A 102 5.73 5.72 -1.75
C CYS A 102 6.83 5.35 -0.72
N PHE A 103 8.07 5.16 -1.16
CA PHE A 103 9.22 4.88 -0.29
C PHE A 103 10.00 6.13 0.14
N SER A 104 9.63 7.31 -0.35
CA SER A 104 10.17 8.59 0.10
C SER A 104 9.85 8.85 1.58
N ASP A 105 10.72 9.57 2.29
CA ASP A 105 10.58 9.80 3.74
C ASP A 105 9.29 10.53 4.12
N GLU A 106 8.82 11.45 3.27
CA GLU A 106 7.61 12.23 3.52
C GLU A 106 6.34 11.36 3.43
N LYS A 107 6.25 10.48 2.42
CA LYS A 107 5.11 9.58 2.26
C LYS A 107 5.20 8.40 3.24
N ARG A 108 6.40 7.87 3.54
CA ARG A 108 6.60 6.77 4.48
C ARG A 108 6.06 7.05 5.89
N ARG A 109 6.19 8.29 6.37
CA ARG A 109 5.67 8.68 7.70
C ARG A 109 4.15 8.83 7.74
N LYS A 110 3.53 9.02 6.57
CA LYS A 110 2.09 9.29 6.42
C LYS A 110 1.31 8.06 5.97
N LEU A 111 1.92 7.16 5.20
CA LEU A 111 1.29 5.94 4.69
C LEU A 111 1.39 4.80 5.70
N ALA A 112 0.29 4.08 5.86
CA ALA A 112 0.29 2.80 6.56
C ALA A 112 1.16 1.79 5.78
N ARG A 113 1.78 0.87 6.52
CA ARG A 113 2.47 -0.28 5.92
C ARG A 113 1.43 -1.28 5.45
N SER A 114 1.70 -1.91 4.30
CA SER A 114 0.94 -3.03 3.78
C SER A 114 0.97 -4.21 4.75
N SER A 115 -0.14 -4.92 4.83
CA SER A 115 -0.28 -6.15 5.60
C SER A 115 -0.14 -7.42 4.74
N THR A 116 -0.05 -7.27 3.41
CA THR A 116 0.01 -8.37 2.43
C THR A 116 1.31 -8.38 1.61
N VAL A 117 2.01 -7.24 1.49
CA VAL A 117 3.23 -7.13 0.68
C VAL A 117 4.47 -7.02 1.57
N ILE A 118 5.41 -7.92 1.34
CA ILE A 118 6.67 -8.03 2.07
C ILE A 118 7.84 -7.65 1.16
N LEU A 119 8.66 -6.72 1.62
CA LEU A 119 9.96 -6.39 1.04
C LEU A 119 11.02 -7.31 1.66
N THR A 120 11.59 -8.16 0.83
CA THR A 120 12.67 -9.08 1.19
C THR A 120 14.00 -8.49 0.78
N LYS A 121 14.94 -8.40 1.72
CA LYS A 121 16.27 -7.81 1.51
C LYS A 121 17.36 -8.79 1.90
N ASN A 122 18.58 -8.47 1.46
CA ASN A 122 19.79 -9.27 1.71
C ASN A 122 19.68 -10.68 1.11
N LEU A 123 19.11 -10.75 -0.09
CA LEU A 123 19.12 -11.97 -0.87
C LEU A 123 20.52 -12.18 -1.46
N PRO A 124 21.02 -13.42 -1.49
CA PRO A 124 22.22 -13.78 -2.24
C PRO A 124 22.09 -13.39 -3.71
N ALA A 125 23.21 -13.04 -4.33
CA ALA A 125 23.28 -12.88 -5.78
C ALA A 125 22.78 -14.15 -6.49
N ASN A 126 22.15 -13.99 -7.67
CA ASN A 126 21.57 -15.06 -8.48
C ASN A 126 20.42 -15.85 -7.81
N THR A 127 19.74 -15.27 -6.81
CA THR A 127 18.46 -15.83 -6.34
C THR A 127 17.45 -15.82 -7.48
N SER A 128 16.72 -16.91 -7.70
CA SER A 128 15.67 -16.99 -8.73
C SER A 128 14.28 -16.71 -8.15
N ILE A 129 13.33 -16.38 -9.02
CA ILE A 129 11.93 -16.17 -8.63
C ILE A 129 11.32 -17.46 -8.08
N ASP A 130 11.65 -18.61 -8.67
CA ASP A 130 11.10 -19.91 -8.28
C ASP A 130 11.51 -20.30 -6.86
N GLU A 131 12.75 -20.01 -6.47
CA GLU A 131 13.24 -20.23 -5.11
C GLU A 131 12.51 -19.37 -4.09
N LEU A 132 12.19 -18.12 -4.45
CA LEU A 132 11.37 -17.26 -3.60
C LEU A 132 9.93 -17.78 -3.52
N ARG A 133 9.38 -18.29 -4.63
CA ARG A 133 8.04 -18.89 -4.64
C ARG A 133 7.97 -20.14 -3.78
N GLU A 134 8.98 -21.01 -3.82
CA GLU A 134 9.06 -22.17 -2.95
C GLU A 134 9.18 -21.78 -1.48
N LEU A 135 10.06 -20.81 -1.18
CA LEU A 135 10.30 -20.34 0.19
C LEU A 135 9.04 -19.72 0.82
N PHE A 136 8.42 -18.76 0.14
CA PHE A 136 7.24 -18.05 0.65
C PHE A 136 5.94 -18.85 0.46
N GLY A 137 5.86 -19.68 -0.58
CA GLY A 137 4.69 -20.51 -0.90
C GLY A 137 4.42 -21.59 0.14
N SER A 138 5.44 -22.00 0.90
CA SER A 138 5.25 -22.91 2.05
C SER A 138 4.37 -22.32 3.17
N HIS A 139 4.18 -20.99 3.17
CA HIS A 139 3.44 -20.28 4.21
C HIS A 139 2.07 -19.75 3.76
N GLY A 140 1.79 -19.74 2.45
CA GLY A 140 0.51 -19.28 1.89
C GLY A 140 0.56 -19.02 0.39
N ASP A 141 -0.58 -18.61 -0.16
CA ASP A 141 -0.73 -18.36 -1.59
C ASP A 141 -0.13 -17.00 -1.97
N LEU A 142 0.77 -17.05 -2.94
CA LEU A 142 1.47 -15.87 -3.43
C LEU A 142 0.74 -15.26 -4.61
N GLY A 143 0.57 -13.95 -4.58
CA GLY A 143 0.22 -13.15 -5.74
C GLY A 143 1.46 -12.89 -6.58
N ARG A 144 1.84 -11.61 -6.69
CA ARG A 144 3.03 -11.22 -7.46
C ARG A 144 4.32 -11.38 -6.67
N VAL A 145 5.36 -11.80 -7.37
CA VAL A 145 6.74 -11.80 -6.89
C VAL A 145 7.55 -10.97 -7.87
N VAL A 146 8.07 -9.83 -7.42
CA VAL A 146 8.87 -8.92 -8.24
C VAL A 146 10.30 -8.97 -7.74
N LEU A 147 11.17 -9.58 -8.54
CA LEU A 147 12.59 -9.73 -8.27
C LEU A 147 13.40 -9.03 -9.39
N PRO A 148 14.14 -7.96 -9.08
CA PRO A 148 15.05 -7.34 -10.03
C PRO A 148 16.17 -8.31 -10.45
N PRO A 149 16.77 -8.15 -11.65
CA PRO A 149 17.81 -9.04 -12.17
C PRO A 149 19.06 -9.15 -11.27
N SER A 150 19.28 -8.16 -10.41
CA SER A 150 20.36 -8.16 -9.43
C SER A 150 20.21 -9.24 -8.35
N GLY A 151 18.99 -9.74 -8.11
CA GLY A 151 18.74 -10.84 -7.20
C GLY A 151 18.87 -10.51 -5.71
N ILE A 152 19.09 -9.24 -5.34
CA ILE A 152 19.44 -8.83 -3.95
C ILE A 152 18.26 -8.35 -3.09
N SER A 153 17.16 -7.97 -3.71
CA SER A 153 15.93 -7.56 -3.04
C SER A 153 14.70 -8.00 -3.83
N ALA A 154 13.58 -8.26 -3.17
CA ALA A 154 12.36 -8.69 -3.82
C ALA A 154 11.11 -8.13 -3.12
N LEU A 155 10.05 -7.89 -3.88
CA LEU A 155 8.72 -7.65 -3.32
C LEU A 155 7.87 -8.89 -3.52
N VAL A 156 7.29 -9.39 -2.43
CA VAL A 156 6.44 -10.57 -2.41
C VAL A 156 5.06 -10.17 -1.90
N GLU A 157 4.04 -10.34 -2.73
CA GLU A 157 2.64 -10.14 -2.37
C GLU A 157 2.01 -11.49 -2.01
N PHE A 158 1.35 -11.54 -0.86
CA PHE A 158 0.48 -12.64 -0.48
C PHE A 158 -0.97 -12.30 -0.81
N MET A 159 -1.76 -13.33 -1.16
CA MET A 159 -3.20 -13.17 -1.36
C MET A 159 -3.93 -12.88 -0.04
N ASN A 160 -3.42 -13.43 1.06
CA ASN A 160 -4.04 -13.35 2.37
C ASN A 160 -3.11 -12.67 3.39
N GLU A 161 -3.65 -11.71 4.13
CA GLU A 161 -2.93 -10.98 5.19
C GLU A 161 -2.50 -11.91 6.34
N GLN A 162 -3.30 -12.92 6.70
CA GLN A 162 -2.95 -13.83 7.80
C GLN A 162 -1.73 -14.69 7.46
N GLU A 163 -1.70 -15.19 6.23
CA GLU A 163 -0.58 -15.96 5.67
C GLU A 163 0.67 -15.10 5.54
N ALA A 164 0.53 -13.86 5.06
CA ALA A 164 1.62 -12.89 5.01
C ALA A 164 2.23 -12.68 6.40
N LYS A 165 1.41 -12.46 7.43
CA LYS A 165 1.88 -12.27 8.82
C LYS A 165 2.56 -13.51 9.38
N LYS A 166 2.07 -14.72 9.04
CA LYS A 166 2.69 -15.99 9.43
C LYS A 166 4.05 -16.15 8.75
N ALA A 167 4.11 -15.93 7.44
CA ALA A 167 5.34 -15.97 6.66
C ALA A 167 6.37 -14.96 7.18
N PHE A 168 5.96 -13.72 7.44
CA PHE A 168 6.82 -12.67 7.97
C PHE A 168 7.48 -13.09 9.29
N LYS A 169 6.69 -13.62 10.24
CA LYS A 169 7.20 -14.07 11.54
C LYS A 169 8.13 -15.29 11.41
N ALA A 170 7.86 -16.19 10.47
CA ALA A 170 8.62 -17.42 10.29
C ALA A 170 9.92 -17.23 9.50
N LEU A 171 9.93 -16.31 8.54
CA LEU A 171 11.04 -16.11 7.60
C LEU A 171 11.95 -14.94 7.99
N ALA A 172 11.52 -14.02 8.86
CA ALA A 172 12.37 -12.95 9.35
C ALA A 172 13.61 -13.52 10.08
N TYR A 173 14.80 -13.08 9.67
CA TYR A 173 16.10 -13.56 10.15
C TYR A 173 16.39 -15.04 9.93
N LYS A 174 15.56 -15.74 9.14
CA LYS A 174 15.84 -17.11 8.72
C LYS A 174 17.04 -17.10 7.77
N ARG A 175 17.92 -18.08 7.91
CA ARG A 175 19.03 -18.28 6.98
C ARG A 175 18.49 -18.79 5.64
N PHE A 176 18.85 -18.09 4.57
CA PHE A 176 18.62 -18.49 3.19
C PHE A 176 19.96 -18.80 2.54
N LYS A 177 20.00 -19.84 1.67
CA LYS A 177 21.17 -20.36 0.95
C LYS A 177 22.51 -20.21 1.72
N LYS A 178 22.78 -21.18 2.59
CA LYS A 178 24.06 -21.43 3.29
C LYS A 178 24.66 -20.33 4.19
N SER A 179 24.21 -19.07 4.23
CA SER A 179 24.66 -18.15 5.31
C SER A 179 23.89 -16.84 5.51
N THR A 180 23.12 -16.34 4.54
CA THR A 180 22.56 -14.98 4.64
C THR A 180 21.24 -14.96 5.42
N PRO A 181 21.12 -14.17 6.50
CA PRO A 181 19.84 -13.93 7.15
C PRO A 181 18.97 -13.06 6.24
N LEU A 182 17.70 -13.44 6.10
CA LEU A 182 16.70 -12.64 5.40
C LEU A 182 16.24 -11.48 6.26
N PHE A 183 16.27 -10.27 5.70
CA PHE A 183 15.65 -9.11 6.34
C PHE A 183 14.33 -8.82 5.65
N LEU A 184 13.25 -8.96 6.41
CA LEU A 184 11.89 -8.71 5.93
C LEU A 184 11.39 -7.37 6.48
N GLU A 185 10.79 -6.57 5.62
CA GLU A 185 10.10 -5.32 5.97
C GLU A 185 8.72 -5.32 5.31
N TRP A 186 7.71 -4.75 5.96
CA TRP A 186 6.43 -4.51 5.32
C TRP A 186 6.56 -3.37 4.31
N ALA A 187 6.15 -3.61 3.06
CA ALA A 187 6.13 -2.56 2.04
C ALA A 187 5.04 -1.51 2.35
N PRO A 188 5.11 -0.28 1.81
CA PRO A 188 4.01 0.68 1.89
C PRO A 188 2.71 0.15 1.26
N MET A 189 1.55 0.57 1.77
CA MET A 189 0.23 0.04 1.35
C MET A 189 -0.09 0.19 -0.15
N GLU A 190 0.42 1.23 -0.79
CA GLU A 190 0.20 1.54 -2.21
C GLU A 190 1.45 1.29 -3.08
N VAL A 191 2.26 0.31 -2.69
CA VAL A 191 3.51 -0.02 -3.39
C VAL A 191 3.29 -0.41 -4.86
N PHE A 192 2.15 -1.02 -5.20
CA PHE A 192 1.81 -1.37 -6.57
C PHE A 192 0.69 -0.48 -7.13
N SER A 193 0.96 0.19 -8.25
CA SER A 193 0.01 1.08 -8.92
C SER A 193 -1.14 0.34 -9.61
N LEU A 194 -0.96 -0.95 -9.94
CA LEU A 194 -2.02 -1.84 -10.40
C LEU A 194 -2.19 -3.00 -9.40
N ARG A 195 -3.37 -3.14 -8.80
CA ARG A 195 -3.79 -4.43 -8.22
C ARG A 195 -4.22 -5.34 -9.39
N ILE A 196 -3.43 -6.39 -9.68
CA ILE A 196 -3.90 -7.46 -10.55
C ILE A 196 -5.04 -8.14 -9.78
N LYS A 197 -6.28 -7.98 -10.27
CA LYS A 197 -7.42 -8.79 -9.82
C LYS A 197 -7.23 -10.19 -10.41
N THR A 198 -6.48 -11.06 -9.74
CA THR A 198 -6.34 -12.47 -10.16
C THR A 198 -7.55 -13.24 -9.65
N GLN A 199 -8.46 -13.56 -10.57
CA GLN A 199 -9.51 -14.54 -10.34
C GLN A 199 -8.88 -15.93 -10.20
N HIS A 200 -9.30 -16.67 -9.18
CA HIS A 200 -9.14 -18.12 -9.14
C HIS A 200 -9.81 -18.74 -10.36
N THR A 201 -9.03 -19.24 -11.31
CA THR A 201 -9.40 -20.45 -12.04
C THR A 201 -8.13 -21.29 -12.21
N ALA A 202 -8.18 -22.49 -11.64
CA ALA A 202 -7.13 -23.47 -11.76
C ALA A 202 -7.14 -24.07 -13.19
N SER A 203 -5.92 -24.26 -13.70
CA SER A 203 -5.51 -25.29 -14.67
C SER A 203 -5.79 -25.04 -16.16
N THR A 204 -4.71 -24.88 -16.96
CA THR A 204 -4.18 -25.92 -17.88
C THR A 204 -3.30 -25.32 -19.02
N THR A 205 -2.01 -25.68 -18.97
CA THR A 205 -0.99 -25.90 -20.05
C THR A 205 -0.63 -24.84 -21.11
N VAL A 206 0.65 -24.43 -21.03
CA VAL A 206 1.74 -24.28 -22.03
C VAL A 206 1.52 -23.93 -23.52
N GLU A 207 2.45 -23.08 -23.98
CA GLU A 207 3.07 -22.93 -25.32
C GLU A 207 2.57 -21.85 -26.32
N ASP A 208 3.31 -20.72 -26.31
CA ASP A 208 4.22 -20.24 -27.37
C ASP A 208 3.72 -19.42 -28.59
N VAL A 209 4.64 -18.53 -29.04
CA VAL A 209 4.79 -17.85 -30.34
C VAL A 209 4.04 -16.51 -30.63
N ALA A 210 4.83 -15.44 -30.51
CA ALA A 210 5.09 -14.33 -31.44
C ALA A 210 4.12 -13.93 -32.58
N THR A 211 4.10 -12.60 -32.83
CA THR A 211 4.10 -11.88 -34.14
C THR A 211 2.93 -10.89 -34.35
N THR A 212 3.27 -9.61 -34.14
CA THR A 212 3.05 -8.43 -35.01
C THR A 212 1.76 -8.26 -35.82
N SER A 213 1.05 -7.13 -35.61
CA SER A 213 0.49 -6.26 -36.69
C SER A 213 -0.35 -5.09 -36.13
N GLU A 214 0.29 -3.93 -36.03
CA GLU A 214 -0.14 -2.57 -36.46
C GLU A 214 -1.64 -2.15 -36.56
N MET A 215 -1.93 -1.10 -35.78
CA MET A 215 -2.43 0.24 -36.19
C MET A 215 -3.92 0.44 -36.60
N LYS A 216 -4.65 1.25 -35.80
CA LYS A 216 -5.19 2.57 -36.22
C LYS A 216 -5.77 3.37 -35.05
N THR A 217 -5.42 4.65 -35.08
CA THR A 217 -5.74 5.79 -34.22
C THR A 217 -7.21 6.19 -34.28
N GLU A 218 -7.79 6.66 -33.17
CA GLU A 218 -8.52 7.94 -33.08
C GLU A 218 -8.82 8.32 -31.62
N GLU A 219 -8.64 9.61 -31.33
CA GLU A 219 -8.61 10.23 -30.00
C GLU A 219 -9.98 10.82 -29.58
N ASN A 220 -10.12 10.98 -28.25
CA ASN A 220 -10.97 11.91 -27.49
C ASN A 220 -12.38 11.46 -27.04
N MET A 221 -12.49 11.04 -25.76
CA MET A 221 -13.33 11.74 -24.77
C MET A 221 -12.95 11.35 -23.33
N THR A 222 -12.70 12.37 -22.52
CA THR A 222 -12.44 12.32 -21.08
C THR A 222 -13.67 11.88 -20.27
N GLU A 223 -13.37 11.41 -19.05
CA GLU A 223 -14.21 11.37 -17.85
C GLU A 223 -15.00 10.08 -17.54
N ASN A 224 -14.73 9.59 -16.31
CA ASN A 224 -15.50 8.65 -15.49
C ASN A 224 -15.79 7.25 -16.06
N TYR A 225 -15.27 6.23 -15.38
CA TYR A 225 -16.06 5.31 -14.54
C TYR A 225 -15.11 4.24 -13.98
N LEU A 226 -14.57 4.54 -12.79
CA LEU A 226 -13.92 3.56 -11.91
C LEU A 226 -14.99 2.58 -11.40
N GLY A 227 -15.04 1.41 -12.01
CA GLY A 227 -15.84 0.25 -11.59
C GLY A 227 -15.05 -0.69 -10.69
N GLU A 228 -15.10 -0.39 -9.39
CA GLU A 228 -15.14 -1.25 -8.21
C GLU A 228 -14.58 -2.70 -8.28
N GLN A 229 -13.67 -3.01 -7.36
CA GLN A 229 -13.88 -3.97 -6.26
C GLN A 229 -12.52 -4.44 -5.73
N ASN A 230 -12.07 -3.81 -4.65
CA ASN A 230 -11.54 -4.53 -3.51
C ASN A 230 -12.27 -3.97 -2.31
N GLU A 231 -12.55 -4.82 -1.32
CA GLU A 231 -13.15 -4.44 -0.04
C GLU A 231 -12.39 -3.25 0.54
N GLU A 232 -12.92 -2.07 0.26
CA GLU A 232 -12.57 -0.86 0.97
C GLU A 232 -13.05 -1.08 2.39
N GLU A 233 -12.17 -0.87 3.37
CA GLU A 233 -12.52 -0.88 4.79
C GLU A 233 -13.88 -0.19 4.97
N SER A 234 -14.95 -0.96 5.21
CA SER A 234 -16.27 -0.38 5.33
C SER A 234 -16.29 0.47 6.59
N ALA A 235 -16.53 1.77 6.41
CA ALA A 235 -16.51 2.70 7.53
C ALA A 235 -17.95 2.98 7.96
N THR A 236 -18.18 2.84 9.26
CA THR A 236 -19.47 3.15 9.88
C THR A 236 -19.45 4.57 10.41
N LEU A 237 -20.40 5.38 9.95
CA LEU A 237 -20.69 6.68 10.52
C LEU A 237 -21.75 6.54 11.59
N PHE A 238 -21.50 7.22 12.70
CA PHE A 238 -22.47 7.48 13.74
C PHE A 238 -23.21 8.78 13.44
N VAL A 239 -24.53 8.70 13.31
CA VAL A 239 -25.40 9.81 12.94
C VAL A 239 -26.22 10.22 14.15
N LYS A 240 -26.04 11.46 14.62
CA LYS A 240 -26.77 12.07 15.73
C LYS A 240 -27.72 13.15 15.24
N ASN A 241 -28.68 13.47 16.10
CA ASN A 241 -29.70 14.50 15.88
C ASN A 241 -30.66 14.13 14.73
N LEU A 242 -31.07 12.87 14.67
CA LEU A 242 -32.11 12.40 13.76
C LEU A 242 -33.50 12.73 14.32
N ASN A 243 -34.44 13.09 13.44
CA ASN A 243 -35.84 13.23 13.80
C ASN A 243 -36.38 11.85 14.25
N PHE A 244 -37.20 11.83 15.29
CA PHE A 244 -37.78 10.60 15.83
C PHE A 244 -38.70 9.86 14.86
N HIS A 245 -39.18 10.56 13.82
CA HIS A 245 -40.02 10.01 12.76
C HIS A 245 -39.21 9.51 11.55
N THR A 246 -37.90 9.81 11.47
CA THR A 246 -37.06 9.34 10.37
C THR A 246 -36.96 7.82 10.40
N THR A 247 -37.13 7.20 9.23
CA THR A 247 -37.06 5.75 9.02
C THR A 247 -35.70 5.30 8.52
N ASP A 248 -35.41 4.00 8.67
CA ASP A 248 -34.14 3.41 8.22
C ASP A 248 -33.97 3.59 6.69
N ASP A 249 -35.06 3.50 5.93
CA ASP A 249 -35.06 3.70 4.46
C ASP A 249 -34.78 5.14 4.05
N GLN A 250 -35.35 6.13 4.76
CA GLN A 250 -35.08 7.55 4.52
C GLN A 250 -33.62 7.90 4.81
N LEU A 251 -33.07 7.35 5.91
CA LEU A 251 -31.67 7.50 6.26
C LEU A 251 -30.78 6.92 5.14
N ARG A 252 -31.08 5.70 4.68
CA ARG A 252 -30.37 5.06 3.56
C ARG A 252 -30.43 5.91 2.29
N GLN A 253 -31.62 6.37 1.91
CA GLN A 253 -31.78 7.17 0.70
C GLN A 253 -30.99 8.49 0.77
N HIS A 254 -30.98 9.16 1.93
CA HIS A 254 -30.25 10.41 2.09
C HIS A 254 -28.73 10.24 1.91
N PHE A 255 -28.15 9.21 2.53
CA PHE A 255 -26.71 8.95 2.45
C PHE A 255 -26.29 8.27 1.13
N SER A 256 -27.21 7.64 0.41
CA SER A 256 -26.93 6.98 -0.88
C SER A 256 -26.47 7.95 -1.97
N LYS A 257 -26.75 9.26 -1.80
CA LYS A 257 -26.28 10.34 -2.67
C LYS A 257 -24.77 10.52 -2.66
N ILE A 258 -24.09 10.08 -1.60
CA ILE A 258 -22.63 10.16 -1.47
C ILE A 258 -21.97 8.93 -2.06
N GLY A 259 -22.54 7.75 -1.80
CA GLY A 259 -21.98 6.48 -2.28
C GLY A 259 -22.79 5.25 -1.85
N PRO A 260 -22.40 4.05 -2.32
CA PRO A 260 -23.05 2.79 -1.97
C PRO A 260 -23.02 2.51 -0.46
N ILE A 261 -24.21 2.24 0.10
CA ILE A 261 -24.41 1.93 1.52
C ILE A 261 -24.56 0.43 1.70
N LYS A 262 -23.78 -0.12 2.63
CA LYS A 262 -23.81 -1.51 3.06
C LYS A 262 -24.91 -1.77 4.09
N SER A 263 -25.07 -0.86 5.05
CA SER A 263 -26.14 -0.95 6.07
C SER A 263 -26.52 0.43 6.60
N ALA A 264 -27.79 0.64 6.93
CA ALA A 264 -28.27 1.83 7.63
C ALA A 264 -29.31 1.39 8.67
N SER A 265 -29.11 1.77 9.94
CA SER A 265 -29.99 1.35 11.04
C SER A 265 -30.07 2.42 12.13
N ILE A 266 -31.30 2.74 12.52
CA ILE A 266 -31.63 3.67 13.61
C ILE A 266 -31.78 2.89 14.91
N ALA A 267 -31.14 3.37 15.97
CA ALA A 267 -31.26 2.75 17.28
C ALA A 267 -32.66 3.01 17.85
N LYS A 268 -33.40 1.94 18.18
CA LYS A 268 -34.74 2.01 18.76
C LYS A 268 -34.74 1.36 20.13
N LYS A 269 -35.42 1.97 21.10
CA LYS A 269 -35.61 1.42 22.45
C LYS A 269 -37.02 0.86 22.58
N LYS A 270 -37.13 -0.35 23.13
CA LYS A 270 -38.42 -0.96 23.48
C LYS A 270 -39.00 -0.21 24.68
N THR A 271 -40.13 0.44 24.51
CA THR A 271 -40.85 1.07 25.63
C THR A 271 -41.87 0.09 26.19
N PRO A 272 -41.88 -0.17 27.51
CA PRO A 272 -42.94 -0.94 28.14
C PRO A 272 -44.15 -0.02 28.32
N SER A 273 -44.97 0.10 27.27
CA SER A 273 -46.28 0.75 27.37
C SER A 273 -47.37 -0.32 27.37
N SER A 274 -48.39 -0.13 28.21
CA SER A 274 -49.31 -1.14 28.74
C SER A 274 -50.09 -1.99 27.72
N ASN A 275 -50.09 -1.69 26.42
CA ASN A 275 -50.93 -2.42 25.45
C ASN A 275 -50.29 -2.69 24.07
N SER A 276 -49.01 -2.35 23.84
CA SER A 276 -48.28 -2.78 22.64
C SER A 276 -46.79 -2.51 22.81
N SER A 277 -45.95 -3.48 22.43
CA SER A 277 -44.50 -3.31 22.42
C SER A 277 -44.09 -2.40 21.25
N THR A 278 -44.21 -1.09 21.43
CA THR A 278 -43.75 -0.10 20.46
C THR A 278 -42.25 0.17 20.63
N PHE A 279 -41.56 0.31 19.51
CA PHE A 279 -40.14 0.66 19.43
C PHE A 279 -40.04 2.16 19.18
N LEU A 280 -39.47 2.92 20.12
CA LEU A 280 -39.28 4.36 19.98
C LEU A 280 -37.86 4.65 19.49
N SER A 281 -37.71 5.47 18.45
CA SER A 281 -36.41 5.93 17.96
C SER A 281 -35.64 6.67 19.06
N MET A 282 -34.33 6.44 19.17
CA MET A 282 -33.46 7.13 20.12
C MET A 282 -32.83 8.41 19.54
N GLY A 283 -33.21 8.80 18.31
CA GLY A 283 -32.69 10.03 17.67
C GLY A 283 -31.24 9.92 17.19
N TYR A 284 -30.71 8.70 17.09
CA TYR A 284 -29.39 8.42 16.50
C TYR A 284 -29.39 7.09 15.76
N GLY A 285 -28.45 6.94 14.83
CA GLY A 285 -28.32 5.76 13.99
C GLY A 285 -26.90 5.55 13.49
N PHE A 286 -26.72 4.49 12.71
CA PHE A 286 -25.46 4.09 12.12
C PHE A 286 -25.63 3.87 10.63
N VAL A 287 -24.67 4.36 9.84
CA VAL A 287 -24.62 4.17 8.40
C VAL A 287 -23.27 3.61 8.03
N GLU A 288 -23.24 2.37 7.54
CA GLU A 288 -22.04 1.70 7.04
C GLU A 288 -21.97 1.88 5.53
N PHE A 289 -20.93 2.56 5.06
CA PHE A 289 -20.63 2.66 3.64
C PHE A 289 -19.84 1.43 3.18
N CYS A 290 -20.04 1.02 1.93
CA CYS A 290 -19.18 0.01 1.31
C CYS A 290 -17.72 0.47 1.22
N ARG A 291 -17.48 1.78 1.35
CA ARG A 291 -16.23 2.47 1.08
C ARG A 291 -15.86 3.45 2.18
N LYS A 292 -14.61 3.41 2.67
CA LYS A 292 -14.09 4.37 3.66
C LYS A 292 -14.05 5.80 3.11
N SER A 293 -13.71 5.91 1.83
CA SER A 293 -13.64 7.16 1.08
C SER A 293 -14.99 7.88 1.11
N ASP A 294 -16.07 7.16 0.80
CA ASP A 294 -17.44 7.67 0.83
C ASP A 294 -17.87 8.09 2.25
N ALA A 295 -17.51 7.31 3.28
CA ALA A 295 -17.81 7.69 4.66
C ALA A 295 -17.09 8.98 5.07
N MET A 296 -15.82 9.14 4.70
CA MET A 296 -15.06 10.38 4.94
C MET A 296 -15.61 11.56 4.13
N GLN A 297 -16.08 11.32 2.90
CA GLN A 297 -16.73 12.33 2.08
C GLN A 297 -18.09 12.74 2.66
N ALA A 298 -18.89 11.78 3.13
CA ALA A 298 -20.15 12.05 3.82
C ALA A 298 -19.91 12.86 5.10
N LEU A 299 -18.86 12.56 5.87
CA LEU A 299 -18.48 13.36 7.04
C LEU A 299 -18.15 14.83 6.69
N LYS A 300 -17.60 15.10 5.50
CA LYS A 300 -17.29 16.48 5.06
C LYS A 300 -18.52 17.18 4.47
N VAL A 301 -19.30 16.46 3.67
CA VAL A 301 -20.36 17.03 2.82
C VAL A 301 -21.73 17.05 3.51
N MET A 302 -22.02 16.08 4.38
CA MET A 302 -23.32 15.90 5.02
C MET A 302 -23.34 16.36 6.49
N GLN A 303 -22.21 16.83 7.02
CA GLN A 303 -22.15 17.41 8.35
C GLN A 303 -23.04 18.65 8.44
N ARG A 304 -23.94 18.68 9.43
CA ARG A 304 -24.91 19.76 9.70
C ARG A 304 -25.90 20.04 8.56
N LYS A 305 -26.03 19.14 7.58
CA LYS A 305 -27.12 19.26 6.61
C LYS A 305 -28.45 18.83 7.23
N PRO A 306 -29.56 19.51 6.90
CA PRO A 306 -30.87 19.16 7.41
C PRO A 306 -31.39 17.86 6.77
N LEU A 307 -31.91 16.96 7.60
CA LEU A 307 -32.76 15.84 7.23
C LEU A 307 -34.02 15.94 8.08
N ASP A 308 -35.19 16.02 7.43
CA ASP A 308 -36.49 16.23 8.09
C ASP A 308 -36.49 17.41 9.08
N ASP A 309 -35.88 18.54 8.67
CA ASP A 309 -35.69 19.79 9.44
C ASP A 309 -34.69 19.72 10.61
N PHE A 310 -33.98 18.59 10.80
CA PHE A 310 -32.94 18.46 11.82
C PHE A 310 -31.54 18.39 11.19
N ALA A 311 -30.64 19.27 11.63
CA ALA A 311 -29.25 19.30 11.17
C ALA A 311 -28.46 18.11 11.74
N LEU A 312 -27.98 17.23 10.87
CA LEU A 312 -27.28 16.01 11.26
C LEU A 312 -25.90 16.28 11.89
N GLU A 313 -25.54 15.54 12.94
CA GLU A 313 -24.17 15.50 13.47
C GLU A 313 -23.54 14.14 13.19
N LEU A 314 -22.49 14.11 12.36
CA LEU A 314 -21.80 12.89 11.94
C LEU A 314 -20.47 12.74 12.67
N LYS A 315 -20.13 11.50 13.05
CA LYS A 315 -18.82 11.11 13.58
C LYS A 315 -18.41 9.76 13.01
N LEU A 316 -17.11 9.50 12.93
CA LEU A 316 -16.61 8.15 12.71
C LEU A 316 -16.98 7.29 13.94
N SER A 317 -17.54 6.11 13.70
CA SER A 317 -17.92 5.20 14.78
C SER A 317 -16.72 4.34 15.20
N ASP A 318 -16.40 4.35 16.49
CA ASP A 318 -15.34 3.49 17.07
C ASP A 318 -15.79 2.03 17.25
N LYS A 319 -17.06 1.74 17.00
CA LYS A 319 -17.63 0.40 17.19
C LYS A 319 -17.72 -0.33 15.86
N HIS A 320 -16.88 -1.34 15.67
CA HIS A 320 -17.23 -2.44 14.78
C HIS A 320 -18.25 -3.32 15.52
N SER A 321 -19.53 -2.94 15.48
CA SER A 321 -20.60 -3.76 16.01
C SER A 321 -21.89 -3.38 15.32
N THR A 322 -22.32 -4.22 14.40
CA THR A 322 -23.75 -4.51 14.31
C THR A 322 -24.16 -5.19 15.62
N PRO A 323 -25.36 -4.93 16.15
CA PRO A 323 -26.07 -5.95 16.91
C PRO A 323 -26.67 -6.89 15.87
N THR A 324 -25.91 -7.89 15.41
CA THR A 324 -26.51 -8.98 14.66
C THR A 324 -27.40 -9.76 15.64
N ILE A 325 -28.70 -9.75 15.40
CA ILE A 325 -29.73 -10.43 16.22
C ILE A 325 -29.46 -11.96 16.35
N GLU A 326 -28.53 -12.52 15.58
CA GLU A 326 -28.10 -13.92 15.69
C GLU A 326 -27.23 -14.26 16.91
N SER A 327 -26.53 -13.28 17.53
CA SER A 327 -25.63 -13.59 18.66
C SER A 327 -26.37 -13.82 20.00
N GLU A 328 -27.61 -13.35 20.13
CA GLU A 328 -28.45 -13.59 21.31
C GLU A 328 -29.16 -14.96 21.28
N PHE A 329 -29.34 -15.56 20.10
CA PHE A 329 -29.96 -16.88 19.97
C PHE A 329 -28.98 -18.01 20.31
N ASN A 330 -27.71 -17.89 19.92
CA ASN A 330 -26.71 -18.92 20.17
C ASN A 330 -26.19 -18.95 21.62
N SER A 331 -26.22 -17.82 22.32
CA SER A 331 -25.83 -17.74 23.74
C SER A 331 -26.89 -18.36 24.67
N LYS A 332 -28.18 -18.28 24.32
CA LYS A 332 -29.27 -18.93 25.08
C LYS A 332 -29.43 -20.42 24.80
N LYS A 333 -29.03 -20.90 23.61
CA LYS A 333 -29.09 -22.34 23.28
C LYS A 333 -28.04 -23.16 24.07
N ARG A 334 -26.81 -22.64 24.17
CA ARG A 334 -25.74 -23.28 24.97
C ARG A 334 -26.06 -23.36 26.47
N GLN A 335 -26.66 -22.32 27.06
CA GLN A 335 -27.05 -22.34 28.47
C GLN A 335 -28.25 -23.25 28.79
N ARG A 336 -29.05 -23.61 27.78
CA ARG A 336 -30.18 -24.55 27.95
C ARG A 336 -29.74 -26.00 27.80
N GLU A 337 -28.73 -26.28 26.98
CA GLU A 337 -28.19 -27.63 26.75
C GLU A 337 -27.29 -28.10 27.92
N GLU A 338 -26.53 -27.19 28.57
CA GLU A 338 -25.73 -27.53 29.76
C GLU A 338 -26.57 -27.85 31.01
N LYS A 339 -27.83 -27.39 31.08
CA LYS A 339 -28.74 -27.67 32.21
C LYS A 339 -29.50 -29.00 32.08
N ILE A 340 -29.45 -29.67 30.93
CA ILE A 340 -30.19 -30.91 30.65
C ILE A 340 -29.27 -32.14 30.74
N GLY A 341 -27.95 -31.99 30.56
CA GLY A 341 -26.97 -33.08 30.64
C GLY A 341 -26.44 -33.40 32.05
N GLY A 342 -26.96 -32.77 33.09
CA GLY A 342 -26.53 -32.97 34.48
C GLY A 342 -27.71 -33.31 35.38
N LYS A 343 -28.26 -34.52 35.24
CA LYS A 343 -29.09 -35.18 36.25
C LYS A 343 -28.93 -36.68 36.16
#